data_AF-A0AAV2IPC1-F1
#
_entry.id   AF-A0AAV2IPC1-F1
#
_cell.length_a   1.000
_cell.length_b   1.000
_cell.length_c   1.000
_cell.angle_alpha   90.00
_cell.angle_beta   90.00
_cell.angle_gamma   90.00
#
_symmetry.space_group_name_H-M   'P 1'
#
loop_
_entity.id
_entity.type
_entity.pdbx_description
1 polymer ?
#
loop_
_entity_poly.entity_id
_entity_poly.type
_entity_poly.pdbx_seq_one_letter_code
_entity_poly.pdbx_strand_id
1 'polypeptide(L)'
;LQDTTKDHQWIICDGPVDALWIENMNTVLDDNKMLCLANSERIKFTPYIHMVFEVQDLAVASPATVSRCGMVYIDPDELKWMPYVRTWMESLSKRMSPEA
;
A
#
# COMPACT_ATOMS: atom_id res chain seq x y z
N LEU A 1 -10.51 6.40 -21.66
CA LEU A 1 -9.22 6.75 -22.28
C LEU A 1 -8.17 5.95 -21.53
N GLN A 2 -7.63 4.90 -22.14
CA GLN A 2 -6.54 4.16 -21.53
C GLN A 2 -5.30 5.02 -21.63
N ASP A 3 -4.77 5.43 -20.49
CA ASP A 3 -3.49 6.11 -20.40
C ASP A 3 -2.42 5.15 -20.95
N THR A 4 -1.76 5.53 -22.05
CA THR A 4 -0.77 4.69 -22.76
C THR A 4 0.66 4.96 -22.28
N THR A 5 0.79 5.83 -21.29
CA THR A 5 2.06 6.27 -20.75
C THR A 5 2.69 5.12 -19.97
N LYS A 6 3.99 4.89 -20.17
CA LYS A 6 4.75 3.82 -19.48
C LYS A 6 5.18 4.21 -18.07
N ASP A 7 4.51 5.21 -17.51
CA ASP A 7 4.83 5.74 -16.20
C ASP A 7 4.22 4.84 -15.13
N HIS A 8 5.00 4.57 -14.09
CA HIS A 8 4.54 3.75 -12.98
C HIS A 8 3.51 4.51 -12.15
N GLN A 9 2.31 3.96 -12.05
CA GLN A 9 1.21 4.52 -11.26
C GLN A 9 1.05 3.71 -9.98
N TRP A 10 1.08 4.38 -8.83
CA TRP A 10 0.97 3.73 -7.52
C TRP A 10 -0.36 4.11 -6.88
N ILE A 11 -1.16 3.12 -6.53
CA ILE A 11 -2.41 3.26 -5.80
C ILE A 11 -2.14 2.81 -4.36
N ILE A 12 -2.27 3.75 -3.41
CA ILE A 12 -2.05 3.49 -1.99
C ILE A 12 -3.42 3.48 -1.30
N CYS A 13 -3.75 2.33 -0.72
CA CYS A 13 -4.92 2.15 0.12
C CYS A 13 -4.47 2.12 1.59
N ASP A 14 -4.56 3.28 2.25
CA ASP A 14 -4.24 3.44 3.67
C ASP A 14 -5.52 3.34 4.51
N GLY A 15 -5.64 2.26 5.28
CA GLY A 15 -6.79 2.03 6.15
C GLY A 15 -6.96 0.56 6.56
N PRO A 16 -7.87 0.30 7.51
CA PRO A 16 -8.11 -1.06 8.00
C PRO A 16 -8.73 -1.96 6.93
N VAL A 17 -8.32 -3.23 6.94
CA VAL A 17 -8.90 -4.27 6.09
C VAL A 17 -10.22 -4.76 6.67
N ASP A 18 -11.24 -4.85 5.82
CA ASP A 18 -12.51 -5.50 6.10
C ASP A 18 -12.67 -6.68 5.13
N ALA A 19 -13.25 -7.78 5.62
CA ALA A 19 -13.48 -8.99 4.84
C ALA A 19 -14.25 -8.72 3.54
N LEU A 20 -15.21 -7.79 3.55
CA LEU A 20 -16.06 -7.54 2.39
C LEU A 20 -15.30 -6.92 1.21
N TRP A 21 -14.46 -5.91 1.46
CA TRP A 21 -13.79 -5.23 0.36
C TRP A 21 -12.55 -5.98 -0.11
N ILE A 22 -11.81 -6.63 0.80
CA ILE A 22 -10.59 -7.34 0.42
C ILE A 22 -10.88 -8.59 -0.41
N GLU A 23 -12.02 -9.24 -0.18
CA GLU A 23 -12.47 -10.37 -1.00
C GLU A 23 -12.81 -9.95 -2.43
N ASN A 24 -13.46 -8.78 -2.59
CA ASN A 24 -13.76 -8.22 -3.90
C ASN A 24 -12.49 -7.82 -4.68
N MET A 25 -11.36 -7.59 -3.99
CA MET A 25 -10.08 -7.28 -4.61
C MET A 25 -9.26 -8.50 -5.02
N ASN A 26 -9.67 -9.73 -4.70
CA ASN A 26 -8.90 -10.94 -5.01
C ASN A 26 -8.54 -11.07 -6.51
N THR A 27 -9.42 -10.66 -7.43
CA THR A 27 -9.15 -10.71 -8.89
C THR A 27 -8.24 -9.59 -9.39
N VAL A 28 -8.10 -8.51 -8.60
CA VAL A 28 -7.11 -7.46 -8.84
C VAL A 28 -5.75 -7.91 -8.33
N LEU A 29 -5.72 -8.66 -7.21
CA LEU A 29 -4.50 -9.10 -6.55
C LEU A 29 -3.88 -10.33 -7.20
N ASP A 30 -4.67 -11.20 -7.85
CA ASP A 30 -4.17 -12.36 -8.58
C ASP A 30 -3.38 -11.98 -9.88
N ASP A 31 -2.98 -13.00 -10.66
CA ASP A 31 -2.24 -12.81 -11.91
C ASP A 31 -3.07 -12.17 -13.04
N ASN A 32 -4.41 -12.16 -12.91
CA ASN A 32 -5.28 -11.58 -13.91
C ASN A 32 -5.27 -10.05 -13.90
N LYS A 33 -4.95 -9.45 -12.73
CA LYS A 33 -4.90 -7.99 -12.50
C LYS A 33 -6.15 -7.29 -13.07
N MET A 34 -7.32 -7.81 -12.70
CA MET A 34 -8.60 -7.38 -13.27
C MET A 34 -9.58 -6.93 -12.18
N LEU A 35 -10.01 -5.68 -12.27
CA LEU A 35 -11.06 -5.13 -11.44
C LEU A 35 -12.42 -5.43 -12.06
N CYS A 36 -13.23 -6.21 -11.36
CA CYS A 36 -14.60 -6.54 -11.75
C CYS A 36 -15.58 -5.66 -10.98
N LEU A 37 -16.35 -4.84 -11.69
CA LEU A 37 -17.35 -3.96 -11.11
C LEU A 37 -18.72 -4.64 -11.09
N ALA A 38 -19.60 -4.22 -10.18
CA ALA A 38 -20.95 -4.78 -10.02
C ALA A 38 -21.84 -4.62 -11.27
N ASN A 39 -21.53 -3.64 -12.13
CA ASN A 39 -22.16 -3.45 -13.44
C ASN A 39 -21.64 -4.43 -14.51
N SER A 40 -20.88 -5.47 -14.12
CA SER A 40 -20.21 -6.43 -15.01
C SER A 40 -19.10 -5.86 -15.88
N GLU A 41 -18.69 -4.60 -15.67
CA GLU A 41 -17.53 -4.03 -16.32
C GLU A 41 -16.24 -4.64 -15.77
N ARG A 42 -15.26 -4.83 -16.64
CA ARG A 42 -13.98 -5.45 -16.32
C ARG A 42 -12.86 -4.51 -16.74
N ILE A 43 -12.13 -3.99 -15.78
CA ILE A 43 -11.01 -3.08 -16.00
C ILE A 43 -9.74 -3.86 -15.76
N LYS A 44 -8.98 -4.13 -16.83
CA LYS A 44 -7.67 -4.79 -16.73
C LYS A 44 -6.59 -3.76 -16.44
N PHE A 45 -5.80 -4.02 -15.41
CA PHE A 45 -4.68 -3.17 -15.04
C PHE A 45 -3.50 -3.43 -15.98
N THR A 46 -2.73 -2.39 -16.25
CA THR A 46 -1.47 -2.50 -16.99
C THR A 46 -0.35 -2.94 -16.04
N PRO A 47 0.77 -3.47 -16.55
CA PRO A 47 1.94 -3.81 -15.72
C PRO A 47 2.58 -2.61 -15.00
N TYR A 48 2.17 -1.39 -15.35
CA TYR A 48 2.69 -0.16 -14.77
C TYR A 48 1.90 0.32 -13.55
N ILE A 49 0.74 -0.29 -13.28
CA ILE A 49 -0.07 0.02 -12.10
C ILE A 49 0.35 -0.90 -10.95
N HIS A 50 0.74 -0.29 -9.84
CA HIS A 50 1.13 -0.94 -8.58
C HIS A 50 0.11 -0.56 -7.51
N MET A 51 -0.23 -1.51 -6.65
CA MET A 51 -1.17 -1.29 -5.56
C MET A 51 -0.51 -1.69 -4.24
N VAL A 52 -0.59 -0.80 -3.26
CA VAL A 52 -0.02 -0.97 -1.92
C VAL A 52 -1.12 -0.77 -0.89
N PHE A 53 -1.16 -1.67 0.09
CA PHE A 53 -2.09 -1.59 1.21
C PHE A 53 -1.30 -1.34 2.47
N GLU A 54 -1.56 -0.21 3.11
CA GLU A 54 -1.05 0.09 4.45
C GLU A 54 -2.17 -0.23 5.43
N VAL A 55 -1.92 -1.26 6.26
CA VAL A 55 -2.94 -1.86 7.12
C VAL A 55 -2.31 -2.15 8.48
N GLN A 56 -3.07 -1.97 9.56
CA GLN A 56 -2.59 -2.27 10.90
C GLN A 56 -2.43 -3.77 11.14
N ASP A 57 -3.44 -4.55 10.73
CA ASP A 57 -3.45 -6.00 10.82
C ASP A 57 -4.31 -6.61 9.70
N LEU A 58 -4.19 -7.92 9.57
CA LEU A 58 -4.92 -8.74 8.59
C LEU A 58 -5.80 -9.77 9.29
N ALA A 59 -6.27 -9.49 10.51
CA ALA A 59 -6.99 -10.45 11.33
C ALA A 59 -8.27 -10.98 10.67
N VAL A 60 -8.88 -10.19 9.79
CA VAL A 60 -10.10 -10.53 9.03
C VAL A 60 -9.83 -11.01 7.61
N ALA A 61 -8.57 -11.06 7.18
CA ALA A 61 -8.22 -11.50 5.83
C ALA A 61 -8.11 -13.04 5.77
N SER A 62 -8.65 -13.63 4.71
CA SER A 62 -8.51 -15.07 4.49
C SER A 62 -7.07 -15.45 4.09
N PRO A 63 -6.60 -16.67 4.40
CA PRO A 63 -5.30 -17.16 3.91
C PRO A 63 -5.13 -17.09 2.39
N ALA A 64 -6.23 -17.20 1.64
CA ALA A 64 -6.23 -17.09 0.18
C ALA A 64 -6.00 -15.65 -0.30
N THR A 65 -6.43 -14.66 0.47
CA THR A 65 -6.22 -13.24 0.16
C THR A 65 -4.75 -12.87 0.34
N VAL A 66 -4.17 -13.24 1.49
CA VAL A 66 -2.77 -12.92 1.82
C VAL A 66 -1.75 -13.71 0.98
N SER A 67 -2.15 -14.81 0.35
CA SER A 67 -1.26 -15.57 -0.53
C SER A 67 -1.08 -14.97 -1.93
N ARG A 68 -1.92 -14.00 -2.31
CA ARG A 68 -1.92 -13.37 -3.64
C ARG A 68 -1.06 -12.11 -3.72
N CYS A 69 -0.61 -11.57 -2.60
CA CYS A 69 0.22 -10.37 -2.54
C CYS A 69 1.51 -10.60 -1.75
N GLY A 70 2.53 -9.80 -2.06
CA GLY A 70 3.73 -9.72 -1.23
C GLY A 70 3.44 -8.95 0.05
N MET A 71 3.93 -9.44 1.18
CA MET A 71 3.64 -8.87 2.49
C MET A 71 4.95 -8.48 3.18
N VAL A 72 4.99 -7.24 3.67
CA VAL A 72 6.11 -6.73 4.46
C VAL A 72 5.59 -6.44 5.87
N TYR A 73 6.16 -7.11 6.85
CA TYR A 73 5.86 -6.86 8.25
C TYR A 73 6.90 -5.92 8.85
N ILE A 74 6.44 -4.85 9.49
CA ILE A 74 7.29 -3.91 10.22
C ILE A 74 7.06 -4.17 11.69
N ASP A 75 8.10 -4.66 12.37
CA ASP A 75 8.05 -4.86 13.81
C ASP A 75 8.21 -3.51 14.54
N PRO A 76 7.22 -3.05 15.31
CA PRO A 76 7.32 -1.81 16.07
C PRO A 76 8.42 -1.87 17.16
N ASP A 77 8.75 -3.06 17.68
CA ASP A 77 9.77 -3.23 18.71
C ASP A 77 11.21 -3.07 18.18
N GLU A 78 11.42 -3.35 16.89
CA GLU A 78 12.70 -3.14 16.19
C GLU A 78 12.97 -1.65 15.93
N LEU A 79 11.95 -0.88 15.56
CA LEU A 79 12.13 0.52 15.16
C LEU A 79 12.53 1.42 16.34
N LYS A 80 12.13 1.06 17.58
CA LYS A 80 12.45 1.75 18.87
C LYS A 80 12.23 3.27 18.82
N TRP A 81 12.49 3.98 19.92
CA TRP A 81 12.29 5.42 19.99
C TRP A 81 13.48 6.24 19.45
N MET A 82 14.68 5.65 19.41
CA MET A 82 15.93 6.39 19.14
C MET A 82 15.98 7.03 17.74
N PRO A 83 15.55 6.36 16.66
CA PRO A 83 15.55 6.97 15.32
C PRO A 83 14.66 8.21 15.25
N TYR A 84 13.49 8.19 15.89
CA TYR A 84 12.58 9.34 15.95
C TYR A 84 13.24 10.55 16.61
N VAL A 85 13.93 10.35 17.74
CA VAL A 85 14.61 11.43 18.46
C VAL A 85 15.79 11.97 17.67
N ARG A 86 16.59 11.12 17.00
CA ARG A 86 17.69 11.56 16.14
C ARG A 86 17.18 12.43 14.99
N THR A 87 16.18 11.97 14.25
CA THR A 87 15.57 12.73 13.13
C THR A 87 14.97 14.05 13.61
N TRP A 88 14.33 14.07 14.79
CA TRP A 88 13.78 15.30 15.38
C TRP A 88 14.88 16.30 15.75
N MET A 89 15.96 15.85 16.41
CA MET A 89 17.11 16.72 16.75
C MET A 89 17.80 17.30 15.52
N GLU A 90 18.00 16.49 14.47
CA GLU A 90 18.58 16.95 13.21
C GLU A 90 17.69 18.00 12.51
N SER A 91 16.37 17.77 12.48
CA SER A 91 15.40 18.73 11.94
C SER A 91 15.38 20.04 12.73
N LEU A 92 15.46 19.95 14.06
CA LEU A 92 15.51 21.10 14.95
C LEU A 92 16.78 21.92 14.72
N SER A 93 17.94 21.27 14.64
CA SER A 93 19.23 21.93 14.36
C SER A 93 19.21 22.71 13.03
N LYS A 94 18.62 22.12 11.97
CA LYS A 94 18.42 22.79 10.68
C LYS A 94 17.49 24.00 10.78
N ARG A 95 16.40 23.91 11.55
CA ARG A 95 15.47 25.04 11.74
C ARG A 95 16.07 26.18 12.56
N MET A 96 16.97 25.86 13.50
CA MET A 96 17.63 26.84 14.36
C MET A 96 18.83 27.53 13.71
N SER A 97 19.30 27.05 12.55
CA SER A 97 20.33 27.70 11.74
C SER A 97 19.73 28.25 10.43
N PRO A 98 19.01 29.39 10.47
CA PRO A 98 18.45 30.01 9.26
C PRO A 98 19.50 30.66 8.35
N GLU A 99 20.79 30.64 8.72
CA GLU A 99 21.88 31.26 7.98
C GLU A 99 23.05 30.27 7.79
N ALA A 100 22.99 29.50 6.70
CA ALA A 100 24.13 28.96 5.97
C ALA A 100 23.76 28.91 4.49
#